data_AF-A0AA91PZW5-F1
#
_entry.id   AF-A0AA91PZW5-F1
#
_cell.length_a   1.000
_cell.length_b   1.000
_cell.length_c   1.000
_cell.angle_alpha   90.00
_cell.angle_beta   90.00
_cell.angle_gamma   90.00
#
_symmetry.space_group_name_H-M   'P 1'
#
loop_
_entity.id
_entity.type
_entity.pdbx_description
1 polymer ?
#
loop_
_entity_poly.entity_id
_entity_poly.type
_entity_poly.pdbx_seq_one_letter_code
_entity_poly.pdbx_strand_id
1 'polypeptide(L)'
;MSYPVLIHKYTDQLTAIEFSSQSAPEHFLVFVGGLGDGFLTVPYVPALAQQVAARLPHCAVVQALISSSYLGFGTGSLARDAAELAQLVRFLRTRRGTSRSRVILMGHSTGCQDTMEYLSKYSQRADFDAVEALDGAILQAPVSDSEAFRHFASDQVDELLALAKSHLENGRPDELLPARASDVVFGAPISAARFVALADRRGADDYFSSYLTAEDHAQTFGRVGVPLLVLEGGADEFVPPHVDRADLVRSWQKATPPEFWSARSKVVPGASHNAGETSAPGAQDDVVRTAVDFVADVLGDESA
;
A
#
# COMPACT_ATOMS: atom_id res chain seq x y z
N MET A 1 21.93 3.99 -10.82
CA MET A 1 21.18 5.04 -11.54
C MET A 1 20.92 6.19 -10.59
N SER A 2 20.85 7.44 -11.07
CA SER A 2 20.50 8.60 -10.25
C SER A 2 19.23 9.25 -10.78
N TYR A 3 18.40 9.78 -9.89
CA TYR A 3 17.14 10.44 -10.23
C TYR A 3 17.10 11.83 -9.59
N PRO A 4 16.71 12.87 -10.34
CA PRO A 4 16.53 14.20 -9.76
C PRO A 4 15.26 14.19 -8.89
N VAL A 5 15.43 14.57 -7.61
CA VAL A 5 14.36 14.59 -6.63
C VAL A 5 14.43 15.84 -5.75
N LEU A 6 13.27 16.29 -5.28
CA LEU A 6 13.16 17.21 -4.15
C LEU A 6 12.90 16.39 -2.88
N ILE A 7 13.62 16.71 -1.81
CA ILE A 7 13.45 16.04 -0.52
C ILE A 7 12.59 16.94 0.37
N HIS A 8 11.45 16.41 0.82
CA HIS A 8 10.51 17.10 1.68
C HIS A 8 10.55 16.54 3.08
N LYS A 9 10.75 17.41 4.06
CA LYS A 9 10.53 17.10 5.47
C LYS A 9 9.08 17.46 5.82
N TYR A 10 8.19 16.47 5.81
CA TYR A 10 6.75 16.70 6.02
C TYR A 10 6.33 16.63 7.51
N THR A 11 7.20 16.07 8.36
CA THR A 11 7.14 16.16 9.83
C THR A 11 8.53 16.41 10.38
N ASP A 12 8.70 16.50 11.70
CA ASP A 12 10.04 16.67 12.27
C ASP A 12 10.99 15.49 12.06
N GLN A 13 10.45 14.30 11.79
CA GLN A 13 11.21 13.04 11.71
C GLN A 13 10.97 12.25 10.42
N LEU A 14 9.96 12.63 9.61
CA LEU A 14 9.58 11.90 8.41
C LEU A 14 9.82 12.72 7.14
N THR A 15 10.20 12.00 6.09
CA THR A 15 10.68 12.57 4.82
C THR A 15 10.00 11.88 3.65
N ALA A 16 9.74 12.64 2.58
CA ALA A 16 9.31 12.11 1.30
C ALA A 16 10.23 12.62 0.19
N ILE A 17 10.38 11.86 -0.89
CA ILE A 17 11.01 12.35 -2.13
C ILE A 17 9.95 12.62 -3.19
N GLU A 18 10.03 13.77 -3.83
CA GLU A 18 9.23 14.11 -4.99
C GLU A 18 10.12 14.00 -6.23
N PHE A 19 9.71 13.15 -7.17
CA PHE A 19 10.37 13.06 -8.47
C PHE A 19 10.09 14.32 -9.28
N SER A 20 11.12 14.88 -9.91
CA SER A 20 10.98 16.13 -10.68
C SER A 20 9.94 16.00 -11.79
N SER A 21 8.96 16.91 -11.80
CA SER A 21 8.02 17.13 -12.90
C SER A 21 8.54 18.19 -13.88
N GLN A 22 7.94 18.28 -15.07
CA GLN A 22 8.29 19.29 -16.07
C GLN A 22 7.82 20.70 -15.69
N SER A 23 6.68 20.79 -14.99
CA SER A 23 6.06 22.01 -14.52
C SER A 23 5.91 21.98 -12.99
N ALA A 24 5.61 23.12 -12.38
CA ALA A 24 5.24 23.15 -10.97
C ALA A 24 3.99 22.26 -10.75
N PRO A 25 4.08 21.21 -9.91
CA PRO A 25 2.97 20.29 -9.73
C PRO A 25 1.87 20.91 -8.87
N GLU A 26 0.64 20.68 -9.30
CA GLU A 26 -0.60 21.04 -8.62
C GLU A 26 -1.25 19.81 -7.95
N HIS A 27 -0.91 18.60 -8.41
CA HIS A 27 -1.47 17.33 -7.96
C HIS A 27 -0.38 16.33 -7.63
N PHE A 28 -0.69 15.33 -6.80
CA PHE A 28 0.31 14.39 -6.29
C PHE A 28 -0.18 12.94 -6.32
N LEU A 29 0.63 12.06 -6.88
CA LEU A 29 0.54 10.62 -6.69
C LEU A 29 1.51 10.22 -5.60
N VAL A 30 0.99 9.94 -4.40
CA VAL A 30 1.79 9.47 -3.27
C VAL A 30 2.00 7.97 -3.39
N PHE A 31 3.24 7.51 -3.27
CA PHE A 31 3.61 6.10 -3.28
C PHE A 31 4.12 5.68 -1.89
N VAL A 32 3.58 4.57 -1.38
CA VAL A 32 4.05 3.88 -0.17
C VAL A 32 4.36 2.41 -0.50
N GLY A 33 5.57 1.98 -0.15
CA GLY A 33 6.05 0.61 -0.38
C GLY A 33 5.57 -0.38 0.68
N GLY A 34 6.00 -1.64 0.56
CA GLY A 34 5.71 -2.70 1.52
C GLY A 34 6.70 -2.77 2.69
N LEU A 35 6.56 -3.82 3.51
CA LEU A 35 7.51 -4.14 4.59
C LEU A 35 8.92 -4.28 4.01
N GLY A 36 9.91 -3.63 4.63
CA GLY A 36 11.28 -3.63 4.13
C GLY A 36 11.58 -2.54 3.08
N ASP A 37 10.56 -1.95 2.46
CA ASP A 37 10.75 -0.93 1.44
C ASP A 37 11.14 0.43 2.02
N GLY A 38 11.81 1.18 1.17
CA GLY A 38 12.14 2.58 1.36
C GLY A 38 12.27 3.28 0.01
N PHE A 39 13.13 4.29 -0.08
CA PHE A 39 13.32 4.97 -1.35
C PHE A 39 13.92 4.06 -2.41
N LEU A 40 13.29 4.02 -3.59
CA LEU A 40 13.77 3.33 -4.79
C LEU A 40 13.97 1.80 -4.64
N THR A 41 13.41 1.17 -3.60
CA THR A 41 13.44 -0.30 -3.46
C THR A 41 12.54 -0.99 -4.48
N VAL A 42 11.39 -0.39 -4.78
CA VAL A 42 10.44 -0.88 -5.78
C VAL A 42 10.86 -0.40 -7.19
N PRO A 43 11.17 -1.31 -8.13
CA PRO A 43 11.92 -0.98 -9.34
C PRO A 43 11.14 -0.16 -10.37
N TYR A 44 9.80 -0.24 -10.38
CA TYR A 44 8.99 0.49 -11.37
C TYR A 44 8.69 1.95 -10.98
N VAL A 45 8.96 2.38 -9.75
CA VAL A 45 8.61 3.73 -9.26
C VAL A 45 9.25 4.84 -10.10
N PRO A 46 10.53 4.75 -10.53
CA PRO A 46 11.10 5.76 -11.42
C PRO A 46 10.42 5.80 -12.81
N ALA A 47 10.03 4.64 -13.36
CA ALA A 47 9.32 4.58 -14.64
C ALA A 47 7.91 5.17 -14.52
N LEU A 48 7.22 4.92 -13.38
CA LEU A 48 5.96 5.56 -13.04
C LEU A 48 6.09 7.08 -12.98
N ALA A 49 7.10 7.59 -12.27
CA ALA A 49 7.37 9.02 -12.17
C ALA A 49 7.63 9.67 -13.54
N GLN A 50 8.40 9.02 -14.40
CA GLN A 50 8.66 9.50 -15.76
C GLN A 50 7.37 9.56 -16.60
N GLN A 51 6.53 8.52 -16.53
CA GLN A 51 5.27 8.48 -17.28
C GLN A 51 4.25 9.50 -16.77
N VAL A 52 4.16 9.70 -15.45
CA VAL A 52 3.35 10.77 -14.85
C VAL A 52 3.84 12.13 -15.33
N ALA A 53 5.15 12.43 -15.21
CA ALA A 53 5.69 13.72 -15.64
C ALA A 53 5.52 14.00 -17.14
N ALA A 54 5.50 12.95 -17.98
CA ALA A 54 5.32 13.07 -19.43
C ALA A 54 3.86 13.27 -19.86
N ARG A 55 2.90 12.69 -19.12
CA ARG A 55 1.49 12.64 -19.51
C ARG A 55 0.58 13.55 -18.69
N LEU A 56 1.02 13.91 -17.49
CA LEU A 56 0.29 14.68 -16.49
C LEU A 56 1.22 15.80 -15.98
N PRO A 57 1.49 16.86 -16.77
CA PRO A 57 2.54 17.84 -16.49
C PRO A 57 2.38 18.56 -15.15
N HIS A 58 1.16 18.64 -14.63
CA HIS A 58 0.82 19.24 -13.33
C HIS A 58 0.72 18.22 -12.18
N CYS A 59 1.11 16.96 -12.39
CA CYS A 59 1.16 15.93 -11.36
C CYS A 59 2.61 15.49 -11.08
N ALA A 60 2.95 15.29 -9.82
CA ALA A 60 4.24 14.71 -9.41
C ALA A 60 4.04 13.42 -8.61
N VAL A 61 4.99 12.50 -8.75
CA VAL A 61 5.08 11.30 -7.89
C VAL A 61 5.87 11.64 -6.63
N VAL A 62 5.30 11.34 -5.48
CA VAL A 62 5.91 11.55 -4.16
C VAL A 62 6.03 10.20 -3.46
N GLN A 63 7.23 9.70 -3.24
CA GLN A 63 7.46 8.49 -2.46
C GLN A 63 7.65 8.86 -0.98
N ALA A 64 6.87 8.24 -0.09
CA ALA A 64 6.90 8.49 1.35
C ALA A 64 7.86 7.54 2.07
N LEU A 65 8.57 8.03 3.08
CA LEU A 65 9.05 7.19 4.19
C LEU A 65 8.17 7.43 5.41
N ILE A 66 7.68 6.33 5.95
CA ILE A 66 6.93 6.27 7.22
C ILE A 66 7.81 5.58 8.27
N SER A 67 7.39 5.62 9.53
CA SER A 67 8.08 4.93 10.63
C SER A 67 8.16 3.42 10.41
N SER A 68 7.27 2.85 9.61
CA SER A 68 7.31 1.42 9.23
C SER A 68 8.26 1.08 8.08
N SER A 69 8.86 2.07 7.40
CA SER A 69 9.82 1.81 6.32
C SER A 69 11.06 1.05 6.81
N TYR A 70 11.72 0.34 5.89
CA TYR A 70 12.86 -0.55 6.19
C TYR A 70 12.48 -1.59 7.25
N LEU A 71 13.13 -1.62 8.42
CA LEU A 71 12.83 -2.58 9.49
C LEU A 71 11.83 -2.03 10.53
N GLY A 72 11.39 -0.78 10.38
CA GLY A 72 10.54 -0.11 11.37
C GLY A 72 9.12 -0.68 11.48
N PHE A 73 8.70 -1.48 10.50
CA PHE A 73 7.40 -2.14 10.53
C PHE A 73 7.28 -3.17 11.66
N GLY A 74 8.39 -3.74 12.13
CA GLY A 74 8.37 -4.80 13.13
C GLY A 74 7.75 -4.40 14.48
N THR A 75 7.75 -3.10 14.78
CA THR A 75 7.07 -2.51 15.96
C THR A 75 6.02 -1.49 15.57
N GLY A 76 5.59 -1.50 14.31
CA GLY A 76 4.61 -0.58 13.75
C GLY A 76 3.17 -1.02 13.88
N SER A 77 2.27 -0.20 13.32
CA SER A 77 0.86 -0.52 13.17
C SER A 77 0.29 0.29 12.01
N LEU A 78 -0.68 -0.28 11.30
CA LEU A 78 -1.35 0.41 10.19
C LEU A 78 -2.00 1.73 10.65
N ALA A 79 -2.49 1.79 11.89
CA ALA A 79 -3.07 3.00 12.47
C ALA A 79 -2.05 4.15 12.57
N ARG A 80 -0.79 3.84 12.94
CA ARG A 80 0.30 4.81 12.93
C ARG A 80 0.63 5.23 11.50
N ASP A 81 0.74 4.25 10.61
CA ASP A 81 1.20 4.45 9.25
C ASP A 81 0.19 5.31 8.45
N ALA A 82 -1.11 5.04 8.59
CA ALA A 82 -2.18 5.88 8.06
C ALA A 82 -2.14 7.32 8.62
N ALA A 83 -1.86 7.48 9.92
CA ALA A 83 -1.74 8.81 10.53
C ALA A 83 -0.53 9.59 10.01
N GLU A 84 0.58 8.92 9.72
CA GLU A 84 1.77 9.54 9.15
C GLU A 84 1.57 9.89 7.67
N LEU A 85 0.90 9.03 6.90
CA LEU A 85 0.50 9.34 5.53
C LEU A 85 -0.46 10.54 5.48
N ALA A 86 -1.38 10.66 6.43
CA ALA A 86 -2.29 11.80 6.52
C ALA A 86 -1.54 13.12 6.76
N GLN A 87 -0.47 13.09 7.55
CA GLN A 87 0.42 14.25 7.73
C GLN A 87 1.12 14.63 6.42
N LEU A 88 1.50 13.65 5.59
CA LEU A 88 2.03 13.92 4.24
C LEU A 88 0.96 14.53 3.33
N VAL A 89 -0.26 14.00 3.31
CA VAL A 89 -1.37 14.57 2.52
C VAL A 89 -1.62 16.03 2.92
N ARG A 90 -1.67 16.31 4.23
CA ARG A 90 -1.80 17.67 4.76
C ARG A 90 -0.64 18.57 4.33
N PHE A 91 0.60 18.10 4.42
CA PHE A 91 1.78 18.85 3.95
C PHE A 91 1.68 19.18 2.46
N LEU A 92 1.27 18.21 1.63
CA LEU A 92 1.12 18.40 0.20
C LEU A 92 0.06 19.45 -0.14
N ARG A 93 -1.04 19.53 0.61
CA ARG A 93 -2.09 20.54 0.37
C ARG A 93 -1.83 21.91 1.00
N THR A 94 -1.01 21.98 2.04
CA THR A 94 -0.84 23.24 2.82
C THR A 94 0.51 23.91 2.63
N ARG A 95 1.56 23.17 2.25
CA ARG A 95 2.94 23.68 2.17
C ARG A 95 3.55 23.49 0.80
N ARG A 96 3.32 22.35 0.13
CA ARG A 96 3.95 22.04 -1.15
C ARG A 96 3.09 22.41 -2.37
N GLY A 97 1.81 22.11 -2.32
CA GLY A 97 0.81 22.43 -3.34
C GLY A 97 -0.18 23.48 -2.84
N THR A 98 -1.46 23.26 -3.10
CA THR A 98 -2.55 24.16 -2.71
C THR A 98 -3.69 23.38 -2.03
N SER A 99 -4.65 24.09 -1.44
CA SER A 99 -5.84 23.46 -0.86
C SER A 99 -6.72 22.73 -1.88
N ARG A 100 -6.51 22.95 -3.18
CA ARG A 100 -7.18 22.25 -4.29
C ARG A 100 -6.35 21.10 -4.86
N SER A 101 -5.17 20.84 -4.31
CA SER A 101 -4.33 19.75 -4.78
C SER A 101 -5.00 18.41 -4.55
N ARG A 102 -5.27 17.69 -5.64
CA ARG A 102 -5.68 16.29 -5.60
C ARG A 102 -4.51 15.41 -5.17
N VAL A 103 -4.76 14.48 -4.26
CA VAL A 103 -3.78 13.53 -3.72
C VAL A 103 -4.32 12.12 -3.86
N ILE A 104 -3.64 11.31 -4.68
CA ILE A 104 -3.94 9.89 -4.88
C ILE A 104 -2.90 9.09 -4.11
N LEU A 105 -3.32 8.09 -3.32
CA LEU A 105 -2.42 7.20 -2.59
C LEU A 105 -2.28 5.85 -3.31
N MET A 106 -1.05 5.49 -3.67
CA MET A 106 -0.70 4.21 -4.25
C MET A 106 0.08 3.37 -3.24
N GLY A 107 -0.56 2.32 -2.75
CA GLY A 107 0.08 1.27 -1.97
C GLY A 107 0.67 0.19 -2.88
N HIS A 108 1.87 -0.24 -2.55
CA HIS A 108 2.52 -1.42 -3.13
C HIS A 108 2.68 -2.49 -2.07
N SER A 109 2.40 -3.76 -2.39
CA SER A 109 2.58 -4.88 -1.45
C SER A 109 1.82 -4.60 -0.15
N THR A 110 2.46 -4.71 1.02
CA THR A 110 1.82 -4.38 2.30
C THR A 110 1.49 -2.88 2.47
N GLY A 111 2.05 -1.99 1.65
CA GLY A 111 1.58 -0.60 1.54
C GLY A 111 0.13 -0.50 1.03
N CYS A 112 -0.40 -1.58 0.41
CA CYS A 112 -1.83 -1.72 0.15
C CYS A 112 -2.63 -1.81 1.45
N GLN A 113 -2.09 -2.40 2.51
CA GLN A 113 -2.73 -2.46 3.83
C GLN A 113 -2.80 -1.07 4.45
N ASP A 114 -1.73 -0.28 4.35
CA ASP A 114 -1.73 1.13 4.78
C ASP A 114 -2.81 1.93 4.04
N THR A 115 -2.92 1.72 2.72
CA THR A 115 -3.94 2.36 1.88
C THR A 115 -5.35 1.93 2.30
N MET A 116 -5.58 0.64 2.54
CA MET A 116 -6.89 0.15 2.99
C MET A 116 -7.24 0.59 4.41
N GLU A 117 -6.29 0.61 5.34
CA GLU A 117 -6.48 1.17 6.68
C GLU A 117 -6.86 2.66 6.59
N TYR A 118 -6.19 3.41 5.72
CA TYR A 118 -6.50 4.82 5.49
C TYR A 118 -7.97 5.00 5.07
N LEU A 119 -8.41 4.27 4.06
CA LEU A 119 -9.74 4.42 3.46
C LEU A 119 -10.87 3.85 4.31
N SER A 120 -10.63 2.70 4.97
CA SER A 120 -11.69 1.96 5.65
C SER A 120 -11.83 2.28 7.13
N LYS A 121 -10.78 2.80 7.76
CA LYS A 121 -10.77 3.10 9.21
C LYS A 121 -10.33 4.53 9.51
N TYR A 122 -9.16 4.97 9.04
CA TYR A 122 -8.62 6.29 9.38
C TYR A 122 -9.56 7.42 8.94
N SER A 123 -10.01 7.40 7.69
CA SER A 123 -10.92 8.41 7.14
C SER A 123 -12.34 8.37 7.71
N GLN A 124 -12.67 7.33 8.49
CA GLN A 124 -13.98 7.16 9.13
C GLN A 124 -14.00 7.68 10.57
N ARG A 125 -12.87 8.18 11.07
CA ARG A 125 -12.78 8.76 12.42
C ARG A 125 -13.63 10.02 12.54
N ALA A 126 -14.22 10.23 13.71
CA ALA A 126 -15.04 11.41 13.99
C ALA A 126 -14.26 12.74 13.92
N ASP A 127 -12.94 12.68 14.14
CA ASP A 127 -12.01 13.82 14.09
C ASP A 127 -11.22 13.92 12.79
N PHE A 128 -11.64 13.20 11.73
CA PHE A 128 -10.98 13.25 10.43
C PHE A 128 -11.10 14.65 9.79
N ASP A 129 -9.98 15.19 9.35
CA ASP A 129 -9.92 16.51 8.72
C ASP A 129 -10.05 16.38 7.21
N ALA A 130 -10.91 17.19 6.59
CA ALA A 130 -11.10 17.20 5.14
C ALA A 130 -9.81 17.49 4.36
N VAL A 131 -8.83 18.19 4.95
CA VAL A 131 -7.53 18.40 4.28
C VAL A 131 -6.70 17.12 4.16
N GLU A 132 -7.06 16.05 4.88
CA GLU A 132 -6.45 14.72 4.82
C GLU A 132 -7.22 13.77 3.91
N ALA A 133 -8.33 14.20 3.28
CA ALA A 133 -9.07 13.35 2.34
C ALA A 133 -8.20 12.89 1.17
N LEU A 134 -8.34 11.65 0.71
CA LEU A 134 -7.72 11.23 -0.55
C LEU A 134 -8.70 11.50 -1.71
N ASP A 135 -8.17 11.71 -2.91
CA ASP A 135 -8.98 11.89 -4.13
C ASP A 135 -9.09 10.60 -4.95
N GLY A 136 -8.27 9.61 -4.62
CA GLY A 136 -8.29 8.27 -5.19
C GLY A 136 -7.23 7.39 -4.55
N ALA A 137 -7.28 6.10 -4.85
CA ALA A 137 -6.31 5.15 -4.35
C ALA A 137 -5.98 4.05 -5.38
N ILE A 138 -4.77 3.51 -5.28
CA ILE A 138 -4.27 2.39 -6.09
C ILE A 138 -3.70 1.33 -5.15
N LEU A 139 -4.13 0.08 -5.32
CA LEU A 139 -3.52 -1.09 -4.70
C LEU A 139 -2.77 -1.86 -5.78
N GLN A 140 -1.45 -1.95 -5.68
CA GLN A 140 -0.62 -2.74 -6.58
C GLN A 140 0.03 -3.90 -5.84
N ALA A 141 -0.21 -5.12 -6.34
CA ALA A 141 0.12 -6.38 -5.69
C ALA A 141 -0.38 -6.47 -4.22
N PRO A 142 -1.69 -6.25 -3.96
CA PRO A 142 -2.26 -6.49 -2.64
C PRO A 142 -2.23 -7.99 -2.30
N VAL A 143 -1.32 -8.40 -1.41
CA VAL A 143 -1.16 -9.80 -0.99
C VAL A 143 -1.45 -9.99 0.50
N SER A 144 -1.86 -11.19 0.87
CA SER A 144 -2.05 -11.57 2.27
C SER A 144 -0.75 -12.05 2.89
N ASP A 145 -0.26 -11.36 3.92
CA ASP A 145 0.88 -11.84 4.73
C ASP A 145 0.53 -13.15 5.47
N SER A 146 -0.71 -13.28 5.95
CA SER A 146 -1.19 -14.50 6.63
C SER A 146 -1.09 -15.74 5.73
N GLU A 147 -1.40 -15.60 4.45
CA GLU A 147 -1.28 -16.68 3.47
C GLU A 147 0.16 -16.81 2.92
N ALA A 148 0.85 -15.69 2.65
CA ALA A 148 2.21 -15.68 2.13
C ALA A 148 3.21 -16.28 3.13
N PHE A 149 3.15 -15.90 4.41
CA PHE A 149 4.05 -16.47 5.42
C PHE A 149 3.85 -17.98 5.56
N ARG A 150 2.61 -18.47 5.49
CA ARG A 150 2.34 -19.92 5.51
C ARG A 150 2.78 -20.61 4.23
N HIS A 151 2.72 -19.93 3.09
CA HIS A 151 3.23 -20.45 1.83
C HIS A 151 4.73 -20.76 1.89
N PHE A 152 5.51 -19.90 2.56
CA PHE A 152 6.96 -20.05 2.65
C PHE A 152 7.46 -20.77 3.91
N ALA A 153 6.74 -20.70 5.04
CA ALA A 153 7.24 -21.13 6.34
C ALA A 153 6.15 -21.62 7.33
N SER A 154 5.15 -22.39 6.86
CA SER A 154 3.96 -22.79 7.66
C SER A 154 4.24 -23.23 9.11
N ASP A 155 5.11 -24.22 9.33
CA ASP A 155 5.34 -24.78 10.67
C ASP A 155 5.93 -23.76 11.65
N GLN A 156 6.83 -22.89 11.16
CA GLN A 156 7.45 -21.84 11.97
C GLN A 156 6.46 -20.73 12.31
N VAL A 157 5.60 -20.37 11.34
CA VAL A 157 4.58 -19.34 11.52
C VAL A 157 3.61 -19.71 12.64
N ASP A 158 3.08 -20.94 12.63
CA ASP A 158 2.07 -21.33 13.63
C ASP A 158 2.66 -21.45 15.04
N GLU A 159 3.91 -21.92 15.18
CA GLU A 159 4.63 -21.93 16.47
C GLU A 159 4.85 -20.51 17.01
N LEU A 160 5.35 -19.61 16.17
CA LEU A 160 5.60 -18.21 16.54
C LEU A 160 4.31 -17.46 16.83
N LEU A 161 3.24 -17.77 16.11
CA LEU A 161 1.92 -17.17 16.33
C LEU A 161 1.34 -17.58 17.68
N ALA A 162 1.48 -18.85 18.08
CA ALA A 162 1.08 -19.31 19.40
C ALA A 162 1.87 -18.60 20.52
N LEU A 163 3.17 -18.42 20.34
CA LEU A 163 4.02 -17.65 21.26
C LEU A 163 3.57 -16.18 21.35
N ALA A 164 3.35 -15.53 20.21
CA ALA A 164 2.90 -14.14 20.14
C ALA A 164 1.55 -13.96 20.85
N LYS A 165 0.58 -14.85 20.61
CA LYS A 165 -0.72 -14.83 21.30
C LYS A 165 -0.58 -14.98 22.82
N SER A 166 0.30 -15.87 23.29
CA SER A 166 0.61 -15.99 24.71
C SER A 166 1.18 -14.69 25.31
N HIS A 167 2.03 -13.96 24.58
CA HIS A 167 2.50 -12.65 25.04
C HIS A 167 1.34 -11.64 25.16
N LEU A 168 0.41 -11.62 24.21
CA LEU A 168 -0.78 -10.76 24.25
C LEU A 168 -1.68 -11.10 25.45
N GLU A 169 -1.99 -12.38 25.67
CA GLU A 169 -2.80 -12.85 26.79
C GLU A 169 -2.18 -12.48 28.15
N ASN A 170 -0.86 -12.42 28.22
CA ASN A 170 -0.11 -12.02 29.40
C ASN A 170 0.12 -10.50 29.51
N GLY A 171 -0.53 -9.69 28.66
CA GLY A 171 -0.43 -8.22 28.69
C GLY A 171 0.92 -7.67 28.22
N ARG A 172 1.62 -8.39 27.34
CA ARG A 172 2.93 -8.02 26.79
C ARG A 172 2.92 -7.90 25.26
N PRO A 173 2.09 -7.02 24.69
CA PRO A 173 1.96 -6.88 23.22
C PRO A 173 3.24 -6.41 22.54
N ASP A 174 4.06 -5.60 23.23
CA ASP A 174 5.28 -5.01 22.69
C ASP A 174 6.53 -5.88 22.90
N GLU A 175 6.39 -7.06 23.51
CA GLU A 175 7.50 -8.00 23.66
C GLU A 175 7.98 -8.45 22.28
N LEU A 176 9.29 -8.31 22.03
CA LEU A 176 9.90 -8.81 20.80
C LEU A 176 9.92 -10.33 20.81
N LEU A 177 9.50 -10.91 19.69
CA LEU A 177 9.63 -12.35 19.48
C LEU A 177 11.11 -12.76 19.36
N PRO A 178 11.43 -14.04 19.60
CA PRO A 178 12.79 -14.54 19.44
C PRO A 178 13.35 -14.26 18.04
N ALA A 179 14.67 -14.12 17.90
CA ALA A 179 15.32 -13.73 16.64
C ALA A 179 14.92 -14.57 15.41
N ARG A 180 14.60 -15.87 15.60
CA ARG A 180 14.08 -16.73 14.51
C ARG A 180 12.77 -16.25 13.88
N ALA A 181 12.03 -15.37 14.56
CA ALA A 181 10.84 -14.73 13.99
C ALA A 181 11.22 -13.78 12.86
N SER A 182 12.37 -13.11 12.95
CA SER A 182 12.86 -12.21 11.91
C SER A 182 13.15 -12.94 10.59
N ASP A 183 13.52 -14.23 10.63
CA ASP A 183 13.71 -15.06 9.43
C ASP A 183 12.40 -15.28 8.65
N VAL A 184 11.25 -15.16 9.33
CA VAL A 184 9.90 -15.26 8.73
C VAL A 184 9.42 -13.90 8.19
N VAL A 185 9.84 -12.79 8.79
CA VAL A 185 9.34 -11.44 8.49
C VAL A 185 10.43 -10.50 7.98
N PHE A 186 11.03 -10.86 6.85
CA PHE A 186 11.96 -9.99 6.09
C PHE A 186 13.12 -9.39 6.93
N GLY A 187 13.60 -10.12 7.95
CA GLY A 187 14.74 -9.74 8.77
C GLY A 187 14.47 -8.70 9.87
N ALA A 188 13.23 -8.24 10.06
CA ALA A 188 12.93 -7.25 11.09
C ALA A 188 12.74 -7.89 12.49
N PRO A 189 13.24 -7.26 13.58
CA PRO A 189 12.79 -7.58 14.93
C PRO A 189 11.30 -7.25 15.04
N ILE A 190 10.47 -8.20 15.47
CA ILE A 190 9.01 -8.05 15.45
C ILE A 190 8.40 -8.21 16.83
N SER A 191 7.48 -7.32 17.21
CA SER A 191 6.72 -7.45 18.45
C SER A 191 5.64 -8.53 18.33
N ALA A 192 5.19 -9.05 19.47
CA ALA A 192 4.10 -10.02 19.51
C ALA A 192 2.84 -9.49 18.82
N ALA A 193 2.43 -8.25 19.12
CA ALA A 193 1.24 -7.65 18.52
C ALA A 193 1.37 -7.49 17.00
N ARG A 194 2.54 -7.06 16.50
CA ARG A 194 2.77 -6.92 15.06
C ARG A 194 2.73 -8.28 14.36
N PHE A 195 3.36 -9.30 14.93
CA PHE A 195 3.35 -10.65 14.36
C PHE A 195 1.94 -11.22 14.30
N VAL A 196 1.13 -11.08 15.36
CA VAL A 196 -0.29 -11.48 15.34
C VAL A 196 -1.06 -10.71 14.25
N ALA A 197 -0.84 -9.41 14.12
CA ALA A 197 -1.53 -8.59 13.13
C ALA A 197 -1.31 -9.07 11.69
N LEU A 198 -0.08 -9.47 11.34
CA LEU A 198 0.29 -9.97 10.01
C LEU A 198 -0.09 -11.43 9.78
N ALA A 199 0.25 -12.30 10.74
CA ALA A 199 0.27 -13.74 10.53
C ALA A 199 -1.01 -14.46 10.95
N ASP A 200 -1.84 -13.84 11.79
CA ASP A 200 -3.08 -14.46 12.23
C ASP A 200 -4.16 -14.43 11.15
N ARG A 201 -5.02 -15.44 11.17
CA ARG A 201 -6.19 -15.42 10.29
C ARG A 201 -7.18 -14.38 10.78
N ARG A 202 -7.60 -13.47 9.90
CA ARG A 202 -8.38 -12.28 10.28
C ARG A 202 -7.67 -11.42 11.32
N GLY A 203 -6.34 -11.38 11.25
CA GLY A 203 -5.53 -10.41 11.98
C GLY A 203 -5.87 -8.97 11.58
N ALA A 204 -5.35 -8.00 12.33
CA ALA A 204 -5.66 -6.59 12.10
C ALA A 204 -5.26 -6.06 10.71
N ASP A 205 -4.31 -6.71 10.05
CA ASP A 205 -3.77 -6.35 8.74
C ASP A 205 -4.29 -7.25 7.61
N ASP A 206 -5.20 -8.18 7.93
CA ASP A 206 -5.69 -9.17 6.99
C ASP A 206 -6.82 -8.62 6.11
N TYR A 207 -6.44 -7.86 5.08
CA TYR A 207 -7.36 -7.26 4.11
C TYR A 207 -7.59 -8.12 2.86
N PHE A 208 -6.65 -9.02 2.54
CA PHE A 208 -6.51 -9.59 1.19
C PHE A 208 -6.55 -11.11 1.13
N SER A 209 -6.73 -11.81 2.26
CA SER A 209 -6.75 -13.28 2.25
C SER A 209 -7.92 -13.89 1.48
N SER A 210 -7.66 -15.00 0.81
CA SER A 210 -8.64 -15.75 0.00
C SER A 210 -9.82 -16.33 0.78
N TYR A 211 -9.68 -16.46 2.10
CA TYR A 211 -10.72 -16.97 3.00
C TYR A 211 -11.61 -15.89 3.61
N LEU A 212 -11.38 -14.62 3.29
CA LEU A 212 -12.22 -13.51 3.74
C LEU A 212 -13.57 -13.57 3.03
N THR A 213 -14.60 -13.19 3.77
CA THR A 213 -15.99 -13.28 3.35
C THR A 213 -16.52 -11.92 2.90
N ALA A 214 -17.73 -11.90 2.34
CA ALA A 214 -18.42 -10.66 2.05
C ALA A 214 -18.65 -9.79 3.31
N GLU A 215 -18.82 -10.40 4.50
CA GLU A 215 -18.94 -9.67 5.76
C GLU A 215 -17.62 -9.01 6.17
N ASP A 216 -16.51 -9.74 6.04
CA ASP A 216 -15.16 -9.20 6.26
C ASP A 216 -14.91 -8.01 5.31
N HIS A 217 -15.24 -8.17 4.02
CA HIS A 217 -15.05 -7.12 3.01
C HIS A 217 -16.02 -5.92 3.15
N ALA A 218 -17.19 -6.11 3.75
CA ALA A 218 -18.12 -5.00 4.03
C ALA A 218 -17.53 -4.00 5.04
N GLN A 219 -16.62 -4.44 5.92
CA GLN A 219 -15.92 -3.56 6.86
C GLN A 219 -14.65 -2.94 6.28
N THR A 220 -14.21 -3.36 5.10
CA THR A 220 -12.97 -2.89 4.45
C THR A 220 -13.28 -2.25 3.09
N PHE A 221 -13.33 -3.02 2.01
CA PHE A 221 -13.67 -2.54 0.67
C PHE A 221 -15.03 -1.84 0.60
N GLY A 222 -16.01 -2.30 1.39
CA GLY A 222 -17.33 -1.66 1.49
C GLY A 222 -17.35 -0.29 2.16
N ARG A 223 -16.23 0.15 2.76
CA ARG A 223 -16.07 1.48 3.37
C ARG A 223 -15.35 2.47 2.46
N VAL A 224 -14.85 2.03 1.31
CA VAL A 224 -14.13 2.88 0.37
C VAL A 224 -15.07 3.95 -0.18
N GLY A 225 -14.64 5.22 -0.08
CA GLY A 225 -15.43 6.39 -0.47
C GLY A 225 -14.82 7.23 -1.61
N VAL A 226 -13.81 6.69 -2.30
CA VAL A 226 -13.05 7.38 -3.35
C VAL A 226 -12.71 6.39 -4.47
N PRO A 227 -12.47 6.84 -5.72
CA PRO A 227 -12.03 5.96 -6.80
C PRO A 227 -10.87 5.05 -6.39
N LEU A 228 -10.98 3.76 -6.68
CA LEU A 228 -10.04 2.71 -6.29
C LEU A 228 -9.65 1.87 -7.51
N LEU A 229 -8.35 1.81 -7.78
CA LEU A 229 -7.75 0.88 -8.74
C LEU A 229 -7.09 -0.29 -8.00
N VAL A 230 -7.30 -1.51 -8.49
CA VAL A 230 -6.62 -2.71 -8.00
C VAL A 230 -5.87 -3.41 -9.14
N LEU A 231 -4.56 -3.59 -8.97
CA LEU A 231 -3.67 -4.26 -9.91
C LEU A 231 -3.02 -5.47 -9.25
N GLU A 232 -3.63 -6.63 -9.41
CA GLU A 232 -3.16 -7.90 -8.86
C GLU A 232 -2.09 -8.53 -9.76
N GLY A 233 -0.99 -9.04 -9.20
CA GLY A 233 0.10 -9.62 -9.98
C GLY A 233 -0.24 -11.02 -10.51
N GLY A 234 -0.31 -11.18 -11.84
CA GLY A 234 -0.66 -12.47 -12.46
C GLY A 234 0.40 -13.57 -12.31
N ALA A 235 1.63 -13.20 -11.96
CA ALA A 235 2.74 -14.10 -11.66
C ALA A 235 3.37 -13.79 -10.29
N ASP A 236 2.61 -13.18 -9.38
CA ASP A 236 3.08 -12.80 -8.04
C ASP A 236 3.45 -14.04 -7.22
N GLU A 237 4.71 -14.08 -6.79
CA GLU A 237 5.31 -15.18 -6.04
C GLU A 237 4.84 -15.29 -4.58
N PHE A 238 4.26 -14.23 -4.01
CA PHE A 238 3.73 -14.24 -2.63
C PHE A 238 2.30 -14.78 -2.55
N VAL A 239 1.60 -14.88 -3.69
CA VAL A 239 0.25 -15.42 -3.75
C VAL A 239 0.32 -16.95 -3.91
N PRO A 240 -0.19 -17.73 -2.93
CA PRO A 240 -0.10 -19.19 -2.99
C PRO A 240 -0.77 -19.76 -4.26
N PRO A 241 -0.23 -20.86 -4.86
CA PRO A 241 -0.76 -21.41 -6.11
C PRO A 241 -2.24 -21.85 -6.08
N HIS A 242 -2.80 -22.12 -4.91
CA HIS A 242 -4.19 -22.54 -4.75
C HIS A 242 -5.18 -21.37 -4.76
N VAL A 243 -4.69 -20.13 -4.67
CA VAL A 243 -5.53 -18.92 -4.62
C VAL A 243 -5.91 -18.49 -6.04
N ASP A 244 -7.21 -18.37 -6.30
CA ASP A 244 -7.73 -17.79 -7.54
C ASP A 244 -7.71 -16.25 -7.44
N ARG A 245 -6.69 -15.65 -8.07
CA ARG A 245 -6.49 -14.19 -8.15
C ARG A 245 -7.67 -13.47 -8.80
N ALA A 246 -8.33 -14.09 -9.77
CA ALA A 246 -9.47 -13.48 -10.45
C ALA A 246 -10.71 -13.48 -9.56
N ASP A 247 -10.93 -14.54 -8.76
CA ASP A 247 -11.96 -14.56 -7.73
C ASP A 247 -11.70 -13.57 -6.59
N LEU A 248 -10.43 -13.39 -6.19
CA LEU A 248 -10.05 -12.33 -5.23
C LEU A 248 -10.48 -10.94 -5.73
N VAL A 249 -10.02 -10.56 -6.92
CA VAL A 249 -10.36 -9.24 -7.50
C VAL A 249 -11.86 -9.08 -7.70
N ARG A 250 -12.58 -10.14 -8.12
CA ARG A 250 -14.05 -10.13 -8.22
C ARG A 250 -14.72 -9.92 -6.86
N SER A 251 -14.19 -10.52 -5.80
CA SER A 251 -14.75 -10.42 -4.45
C SER A 251 -14.58 -9.01 -3.89
N TRP A 252 -13.40 -8.40 -4.08
CA TRP A 252 -13.15 -7.01 -3.74
C TRP A 252 -14.03 -6.05 -4.55
N GLN A 253 -14.14 -6.26 -5.86
CA GLN A 253 -15.03 -5.50 -6.74
C GLN A 253 -16.48 -5.51 -6.24
N LYS A 254 -16.99 -6.70 -5.86
CA LYS A 254 -18.37 -6.84 -5.39
C LYS A 254 -18.61 -6.13 -4.06
N ALA A 255 -17.59 -6.01 -3.23
CA ALA A 255 -17.69 -5.37 -1.92
C ALA A 255 -17.52 -3.85 -1.98
N THR A 256 -16.72 -3.33 -2.93
CA THR A 256 -16.54 -1.88 -3.14
C THR A 256 -17.80 -1.25 -3.72
N PRO A 257 -18.23 -0.05 -3.26
CA PRO A 257 -19.32 0.68 -3.90
C PRO A 257 -19.03 0.87 -5.41
N PRO A 258 -19.96 0.51 -6.31
CA PRO A 258 -19.68 0.45 -7.75
C PRO A 258 -19.17 1.74 -8.38
N GLU A 259 -19.58 2.89 -7.87
CA GLU A 259 -19.14 4.23 -8.31
C GLU A 259 -17.65 4.50 -8.04
N PHE A 260 -17.05 3.77 -7.09
CA PHE A 260 -15.66 3.93 -6.71
C PHE A 260 -14.75 2.86 -7.31
N TRP A 261 -15.29 1.72 -7.75
CA TRP A 261 -14.47 0.69 -8.38
C TRP A 261 -14.02 1.10 -9.79
N SER A 262 -12.70 1.19 -10.01
CA SER A 262 -12.18 1.43 -11.35
C SER A 262 -12.41 0.24 -12.28
N ALA A 263 -12.97 0.50 -13.46
CA ALA A 263 -13.10 -0.51 -14.52
C ALA A 263 -11.74 -0.98 -15.07
N ARG A 264 -10.64 -0.31 -14.71
CA ARG A 264 -9.27 -0.68 -15.09
C ARG A 264 -8.64 -1.71 -14.14
N SER A 265 -9.28 -2.00 -13.02
CA SER A 265 -8.80 -3.00 -12.05
C SER A 265 -8.75 -4.39 -12.67
N LYS A 266 -7.65 -5.11 -12.45
CA LYS A 266 -7.38 -6.39 -13.13
C LYS A 266 -6.27 -7.19 -12.46
N VAL A 267 -6.21 -8.47 -12.83
CA VAL A 267 -4.99 -9.27 -12.72
C VAL A 267 -4.10 -8.93 -13.90
N VAL A 268 -2.89 -8.41 -13.65
CA VAL A 268 -1.93 -8.01 -14.67
C VAL A 268 -1.15 -9.24 -15.14
N PRO A 269 -1.32 -9.70 -16.39
CA PRO A 269 -0.67 -10.93 -16.85
C PRO A 269 0.86 -10.86 -16.74
N GLY A 270 1.46 -11.87 -16.11
CA GLY A 270 2.91 -12.00 -16.01
C GLY A 270 3.61 -10.99 -15.10
N ALA A 271 2.89 -10.13 -14.39
CA ALA A 271 3.49 -9.26 -13.38
C ALA A 271 3.87 -10.08 -12.13
N SER A 272 5.16 -10.06 -11.78
CA SER A 272 5.66 -10.50 -10.47
C SER A 272 5.30 -9.49 -9.38
N HIS A 273 5.57 -9.82 -8.12
CA HIS A 273 5.14 -9.01 -6.98
C HIS A 273 5.51 -7.53 -7.12
N ASN A 274 6.79 -7.26 -7.38
CA ASN A 274 7.32 -5.90 -7.53
C ASN A 274 7.30 -5.37 -8.97
N ALA A 275 6.60 -6.05 -9.89
CA ALA A 275 6.59 -5.75 -11.32
C ALA A 275 7.99 -5.47 -11.91
N GLY A 276 9.01 -6.17 -11.40
CA GLY A 276 10.42 -5.97 -11.70
C GLY A 276 10.97 -6.97 -12.71
N GLU A 277 12.26 -7.29 -12.59
CA GLU A 277 13.01 -8.11 -13.56
C GLU A 277 12.45 -9.53 -13.76
N THR A 278 11.75 -10.07 -12.76
CA THR A 278 11.11 -11.39 -12.83
C THR A 278 9.78 -11.40 -13.57
N SER A 279 9.27 -10.22 -13.94
CA SER A 279 8.02 -10.10 -14.69
C SER A 279 8.18 -10.48 -16.17
N ALA A 280 7.08 -10.92 -16.78
CA ALA A 280 7.01 -11.14 -18.22
C ALA A 280 7.17 -9.82 -19.00
N PRO A 281 7.67 -9.87 -20.25
CA PRO A 281 7.80 -8.67 -21.08
C PRO A 281 6.49 -7.87 -21.18
N GLY A 282 6.56 -6.58 -20.90
CA GLY A 282 5.42 -5.65 -20.96
C GLY A 282 4.51 -5.61 -19.73
N ALA A 283 4.70 -6.49 -18.74
CA ALA A 283 3.87 -6.48 -17.53
C ALA A 283 4.10 -5.22 -16.67
N GLN A 284 5.37 -4.80 -16.48
CA GLN A 284 5.71 -3.55 -15.81
C GLN A 284 5.08 -2.34 -16.53
N ASP A 285 5.17 -2.31 -17.86
CA ASP A 285 4.57 -1.23 -18.66
C ASP A 285 3.05 -1.20 -18.51
N ASP A 286 2.40 -2.36 -18.39
CA ASP A 286 0.96 -2.42 -18.16
C ASP A 286 0.57 -1.91 -16.76
N VAL A 287 1.32 -2.28 -15.71
CA VAL A 287 1.14 -1.74 -14.36
C VAL A 287 1.25 -0.21 -14.38
N VAL A 288 2.37 0.30 -14.91
CA VAL A 288 2.65 1.74 -14.95
C VAL A 288 1.61 2.48 -15.79
N ARG A 289 1.35 2.03 -17.02
CA ARG A 289 0.37 2.68 -17.90
C ARG A 289 -1.02 2.70 -17.27
N THR A 290 -1.46 1.59 -16.69
CA THR A 290 -2.80 1.50 -16.09
C THR A 290 -2.92 2.42 -14.88
N ALA A 291 -1.88 2.51 -14.04
CA ALA A 291 -1.84 3.45 -12.93
C ALA A 291 -1.88 4.92 -13.41
N VAL A 292 -1.08 5.29 -14.41
CA VAL A 292 -1.11 6.67 -14.96
C VAL A 292 -2.45 7.00 -15.60
N ASP A 293 -3.05 6.06 -16.34
CA ASP A 293 -4.38 6.26 -16.92
C ASP A 293 -5.45 6.47 -15.83
N PHE A 294 -5.39 5.72 -14.74
CA PHE A 294 -6.31 5.91 -13.62
C PHE A 294 -6.11 7.26 -12.94
N VAL A 295 -4.86 7.69 -12.73
CA VAL A 295 -4.60 9.04 -12.20
C VAL A 295 -5.18 10.10 -13.13
N ALA A 296 -5.02 9.94 -14.45
CA ALA A 296 -5.64 10.85 -15.42
C ALA A 296 -7.17 10.90 -15.28
N ASP A 297 -7.82 9.73 -15.13
CA ASP A 297 -9.27 9.64 -14.91
C ASP A 297 -9.70 10.38 -13.62
N VAL A 298 -8.92 10.23 -12.53
CA VAL A 298 -9.18 10.90 -11.25
C VAL A 298 -8.95 12.41 -11.32
N LEU A 299 -7.98 12.89 -12.08
CA LEU A 299 -7.71 14.33 -12.25
C LEU A 299 -8.69 14.99 -13.24
N GLY A 300 -9.21 14.24 -14.22
CA GLY A 300 -10.10 14.76 -15.26
C GLY A 300 -9.40 15.82 -16.13
N ASP A 301 -10.14 16.87 -16.54
CA ASP A 301 -9.61 17.95 -17.39
C ASP A 301 -8.49 18.77 -16.72
N GLU A 302 -8.28 18.64 -15.41
CA GLU A 302 -7.17 19.27 -14.65
C GLU A 302 -5.81 18.56 -14.88
N SER A 303 -5.80 17.48 -15.66
CA SER A 303 -4.59 16.74 -16.00
C SER A 303 -3.74 17.37 -17.12
N ALA A 304 -4.31 18.31 -17.90
CA ALA A 304 -3.73 18.85 -19.14
C ALA A 304 -3.01 20.20 -18.95
#